data_AF-A0A3B3TPS2-F1
#
_entry.id   AF-A0A3B3TPS2-F1
#
_cell.length_a   1.000
_cell.length_b   1.000
_cell.length_c   1.000
_cell.angle_alpha   90.00
_cell.angle_beta   90.00
_cell.angle_gamma   90.00
#
_symmetry.space_group_name_H-M   'P 1'
#
loop_
_entity.id
_entity.type
_entity.pdbx_description
1 polymer ?
#
loop_
_entity_poly.entity_id
_entity_poly.type
_entity_poly.pdbx_seq_one_letter_code
_entity_poly.pdbx_strand_id
1 'polypeptide(L)'
;MRCEVERRREISPPLVYTFMRSVMEAPFPAPGRTVTVKSFLPGSGNEVLTLCRPVDSRLEHVDFDSLLQCLSVGKLLQVFASLLLERRVIFVADKLSVLSRCGHAVLALLYPFTWQHTFVPVLPASMLDISCSPTPFLIGVLAPCLPEVLELPIEEVLIVDLCADRFVIQLGDEDCILPSKLQAALMQVLEDREDILRQDSRDACGGHALLSEAFVRFFVELVGHYPLHMVEAAGGAKELQRESFRKSHPSRGVRQFLQLFMETQMFAGFIQDKELRKGGGRGEDVHNHSKTHFQVLSLCPLKQTRFCSYKLNETL
;
A
#
# COMPACT_ATOMS: atom_id res chain seq x y z
N MET A 1 -7.02 21.06 -2.09
CA MET A 1 -5.99 21.99 -2.61
C MET A 1 -6.05 22.12 -4.13
N ARG A 2 -5.93 21.02 -4.90
CA ARG A 2 -5.98 21.04 -6.39
C ARG A 2 -7.15 21.82 -6.99
N CYS A 3 -8.39 21.54 -6.58
CA CYS A 3 -9.57 22.24 -7.11
C CYS A 3 -9.52 23.76 -6.89
N GLU A 4 -8.95 24.21 -5.78
CA GLU A 4 -8.83 25.64 -5.49
C GLU A 4 -7.73 26.30 -6.34
N VAL A 5 -6.67 25.56 -6.67
CA VAL A 5 -5.66 26.00 -7.64
C VAL A 5 -6.26 26.15 -9.03
N GLU A 6 -7.02 25.14 -9.48
CA GLU A 6 -7.68 25.14 -10.79
C GLU A 6 -8.69 26.30 -10.89
N ARG A 7 -9.55 26.48 -9.87
CA ARG A 7 -10.50 27.61 -9.80
C ARG A 7 -9.84 28.98 -9.90
N ARG A 8 -8.72 29.19 -9.18
CA ARG A 8 -7.99 30.47 -9.22
C ARG A 8 -7.28 30.69 -10.54
N ARG A 9 -6.81 29.62 -11.17
CA ARG A 9 -6.15 29.66 -12.48
C ARG A 9 -7.11 30.10 -13.58
N GLU A 10 -8.38 29.72 -13.49
CA GLU A 10 -9.43 30.16 -14.42
C GLU A 10 -9.70 31.67 -14.32
N ILE A 11 -9.54 32.27 -13.14
CA ILE A 11 -9.72 33.72 -12.93
C ILE A 11 -8.47 34.49 -13.37
N SER A 12 -7.31 34.17 -12.78
CA SER A 12 -6.05 34.85 -13.11
C SER A 12 -4.82 34.10 -12.57
N PRO A 13 -3.77 33.86 -13.38
CA PRO A 13 -2.54 33.18 -12.92
C PRO A 13 -1.86 33.79 -11.67
N PRO A 14 -1.78 35.12 -11.47
CA PRO A 14 -1.22 35.72 -10.26
C PRO A 14 -1.94 35.34 -8.96
N LEU A 15 -3.25 35.04 -9.01
CA LEU A 15 -4.03 34.61 -7.84
C LEU A 15 -3.63 33.22 -7.35
N VAL A 16 -3.11 32.39 -8.25
CA VAL A 16 -2.52 31.10 -7.88
C VAL A 16 -1.23 31.34 -7.12
N TYR A 17 -0.39 32.27 -7.57
CA TYR A 17 0.90 32.56 -6.92
C TYR A 17 0.72 33.11 -5.51
N THR A 18 -0.18 34.08 -5.31
CA THR A 18 -0.46 34.64 -3.98
C THR A 18 -1.02 33.57 -3.04
N PHE A 19 -1.94 32.73 -3.54
CA PHE A 19 -2.48 31.62 -2.78
C PHE A 19 -1.41 30.59 -2.40
N MET A 20 -0.60 30.13 -3.37
CA MET A 20 0.49 29.18 -3.12
C MET A 20 1.50 29.73 -2.10
N ARG A 21 1.86 31.02 -2.21
CA ARG A 21 2.74 31.67 -1.22
C ARG A 21 2.14 31.60 0.18
N SER A 22 0.86 31.95 0.35
CA SER A 22 0.18 31.86 1.65
C SER A 22 0.11 30.43 2.19
N VAL A 23 -0.02 29.42 1.33
CA VAL A 23 0.02 28.01 1.77
C VAL A 23 1.43 27.59 2.18
N MET A 24 2.47 28.01 1.44
CA MET A 24 3.87 27.69 1.75
C MET A 24 4.37 28.39 3.03
N GLU A 25 3.86 29.59 3.33
CA GLU A 25 4.20 30.34 4.54
C GLU A 25 3.45 29.83 5.79
N ALA A 26 2.35 29.10 5.60
CA ALA A 26 1.59 28.54 6.70
C ALA A 26 2.39 27.42 7.41
N PRO A 27 2.30 27.30 8.76
CA PRO A 27 3.02 26.27 9.48
C PRO A 27 2.53 24.89 9.03
N PHE A 28 3.46 23.97 8.78
CA PHE A 28 3.10 22.61 8.39
C PHE A 28 2.35 21.93 9.54
N PRO A 29 1.07 21.55 9.36
CA PRO A 29 0.27 21.02 10.45
C PRO A 29 0.80 19.66 10.95
N ALA A 30 0.69 19.44 12.26
CA ALA A 30 0.87 18.10 12.83
C ALA A 30 -0.25 17.15 12.34
N PRO A 31 -0.06 15.81 12.35
CA PRO A 31 -1.11 14.87 11.98
C PRO A 31 -2.40 15.10 12.76
N GLY A 32 -3.54 15.06 12.09
CA GLY A 32 -4.86 15.34 12.66
C GLY A 32 -5.15 16.82 12.96
N ARG A 33 -4.21 17.73 12.65
CA ARG A 33 -4.39 19.17 12.88
C ARG A 33 -4.70 19.90 11.58
N THR A 34 -5.36 21.03 11.74
CA THR A 34 -5.74 21.92 10.65
C THR A 34 -4.89 23.18 10.67
N VAL A 35 -4.52 23.67 9.50
CA VAL A 35 -3.97 25.01 9.31
C VAL A 35 -4.96 25.85 8.52
N THR A 36 -5.08 27.13 8.85
CA THR A 36 -5.94 28.07 8.14
C THR A 36 -5.09 28.97 7.26
N VAL A 37 -5.43 29.01 5.98
CA VAL A 37 -4.77 29.86 4.98
C VAL A 37 -5.73 30.95 4.60
N LYS A 38 -5.38 32.20 4.93
CA LYS A 38 -6.12 33.38 4.47
C LYS A 38 -5.70 33.69 3.05
N SER A 39 -6.66 33.84 2.15
CA SER A 39 -6.38 34.17 0.77
C SER A 39 -7.43 35.12 0.21
N PHE A 40 -6.98 36.13 -0.51
CA PHE A 40 -7.87 37.08 -1.17
C PHE A 40 -8.29 36.55 -2.55
N LEU A 41 -9.58 36.69 -2.87
CA LEU A 41 -10.13 36.42 -4.18
C LEU A 41 -10.95 37.63 -4.68
N PRO A 42 -10.69 38.17 -5.87
CA PRO A 42 -11.49 39.24 -6.45
C PRO A 42 -12.97 38.83 -6.56
N GLY A 43 -13.89 39.70 -6.11
CA GLY A 43 -15.33 39.43 -6.10
C GLY A 43 -15.86 38.74 -4.84
N SER A 44 -15.06 37.89 -4.19
CA SER A 44 -15.45 37.17 -2.96
C SER A 44 -14.80 37.72 -1.68
N GLY A 45 -13.74 38.53 -1.80
CA GLY A 45 -13.04 39.15 -0.67
C GLY A 45 -12.00 38.23 -0.03
N ASN A 46 -11.78 38.38 1.28
CA ASN A 46 -10.86 37.53 2.03
C ASN A 46 -11.54 36.20 2.38
N GLU A 47 -11.06 35.11 1.79
CA GLU A 47 -11.49 33.75 2.08
C GLU A 47 -10.53 33.09 3.07
N VAL A 48 -11.05 32.21 3.93
CA VAL A 48 -10.25 31.40 4.84
C VAL A 48 -10.41 29.94 4.43
N LEU A 49 -9.31 29.33 3.99
CA LEU A 49 -9.25 27.93 3.61
C LEU A 49 -8.66 27.12 4.76
N THR A 50 -9.40 26.12 5.22
CA THR A 50 -8.90 25.19 6.24
C THR A 50 -8.32 23.96 5.56
N LEU A 51 -7.02 23.73 5.76
CA LEU A 51 -6.32 22.55 5.29
C LEU A 51 -6.10 21.62 6.48
N CYS A 52 -6.66 20.42 6.42
CA CYS A 52 -6.43 19.39 7.43
C CYS A 52 -5.31 18.48 6.99
N ARG A 53 -4.40 18.13 7.90
CA ARG A 53 -3.54 16.98 7.71
C ARG A 53 -4.20 15.78 8.38
N PRO A 54 -4.49 14.68 7.66
CA PRO A 54 -5.04 13.49 8.26
C PRO A 54 -4.18 12.92 9.38
N VAL A 55 -4.81 12.22 10.32
CA VAL A 55 -4.13 11.48 11.39
C VAL A 55 -3.31 10.33 10.78
N ASP A 56 -3.84 9.73 9.71
CA ASP A 56 -3.20 8.68 8.94
C ASP A 56 -3.14 9.08 7.46
N SER A 57 -1.99 9.57 7.01
CA SER A 57 -1.79 9.98 5.61
C SER A 57 -1.60 8.80 4.65
N ARG A 58 -1.55 7.55 5.14
CA ARG A 58 -1.30 6.38 4.28
C ARG A 58 -2.38 6.19 3.22
N LEU A 59 -3.63 6.47 3.57
CA LEU A 59 -4.78 6.26 2.69
C LEU A 59 -5.27 7.56 2.02
N GLU A 60 -4.67 8.71 2.35
CA GLU A 60 -5.16 10.03 1.90
C GLU A 60 -5.13 10.19 0.37
N HIS A 61 -4.23 9.49 -0.31
CA HIS A 61 -4.07 9.54 -1.76
C HIS A 61 -4.30 8.20 -2.43
N VAL A 62 -4.83 7.22 -1.69
CA VAL A 62 -5.01 5.86 -2.16
C VAL A 62 -6.46 5.66 -2.57
N ASP A 63 -6.66 5.37 -3.85
CA ASP A 63 -7.94 5.00 -4.43
C ASP A 63 -7.90 3.52 -4.80
N PHE A 64 -8.41 2.66 -3.90
CA PHE A 64 -8.50 1.24 -4.16
C PHE A 64 -9.60 0.88 -5.18
N ASP A 65 -10.58 1.77 -5.41
CA ASP A 65 -11.67 1.49 -6.35
C ASP A 65 -11.14 1.47 -7.78
N SER A 66 -10.24 2.40 -8.12
CA SER A 66 -9.53 2.38 -9.40
C SER A 66 -8.82 1.03 -9.64
N LEU A 67 -8.21 0.44 -8.61
CA LEU A 67 -7.52 -0.84 -8.71
C LEU A 67 -8.50 -2.01 -8.89
N LEU A 68 -9.58 -2.04 -8.11
CA LEU A 68 -10.62 -3.08 -8.17
C LEU A 68 -11.50 -3.00 -9.43
N GLN A 69 -11.58 -1.83 -10.06
CA GLN A 69 -12.22 -1.67 -11.37
C GLN A 69 -11.35 -2.22 -12.51
N CYS A 70 -10.03 -2.20 -12.35
CA CYS A 70 -9.09 -2.65 -13.38
C CYS A 70 -8.73 -4.14 -13.25
N LEU A 71 -8.69 -4.67 -12.02
CA LEU A 71 -8.28 -6.03 -11.74
C LEU A 71 -9.34 -6.82 -10.97
N SER A 72 -9.61 -8.02 -11.44
CA SER A 72 -10.34 -9.03 -10.66
C SER A 72 -9.58 -9.37 -9.37
N VAL A 73 -10.31 -9.77 -8.33
CA VAL A 73 -9.75 -10.09 -7.01
C VAL A 73 -8.62 -11.12 -7.10
N GLY A 74 -8.80 -12.16 -7.92
CA GLY A 74 -7.76 -13.17 -8.14
C GLY A 74 -6.47 -12.58 -8.72
N LYS A 75 -6.56 -11.75 -9.77
CA LYS A 75 -5.38 -11.12 -10.38
C LYS A 75 -4.73 -10.10 -9.47
N LEU A 76 -5.53 -9.34 -8.71
CA LEU A 76 -5.02 -8.45 -7.67
C LEU A 76 -4.16 -9.21 -6.64
N LEU A 77 -4.63 -10.37 -6.18
CA LEU A 77 -3.88 -11.18 -5.22
C LEU A 77 -2.58 -11.76 -5.82
N GLN A 78 -2.57 -12.13 -7.09
CA GLN A 78 -1.35 -12.55 -7.79
C GLN A 78 -0.32 -11.42 -7.94
N VAL A 79 -0.77 -10.21 -8.27
CA VAL A 79 0.08 -9.01 -8.32
C VAL A 79 0.62 -8.69 -6.93
N PHE A 80 -0.24 -8.69 -5.91
CA PHE A 80 0.15 -8.48 -4.53
C PHE A 80 1.20 -9.52 -4.08
N ALA A 81 1.00 -10.80 -4.41
CA ALA A 81 1.94 -11.87 -4.09
C ALA A 81 3.31 -11.67 -4.78
N SER A 82 3.30 -11.21 -6.03
CA SER A 82 4.53 -10.90 -6.77
C SER A 82 5.30 -9.75 -6.15
N LEU A 83 4.60 -8.71 -5.70
CA LEU A 83 5.21 -7.60 -4.96
C LEU A 83 5.73 -8.04 -3.59
N LEU A 84 5.04 -8.94 -2.88
CA LEU A 84 5.55 -9.49 -1.62
C LEU A 84 6.90 -10.19 -1.79
N LEU A 85 7.17 -10.78 -2.95
CA LEU A 85 8.46 -11.39 -3.27
C LEU A 85 9.43 -10.45 -3.97
N GLU A 86 9.15 -9.14 -3.98
CA GLU A 86 9.96 -8.11 -4.63
C GLU A 86 10.27 -8.44 -6.10
N ARG A 87 9.25 -8.81 -6.87
CA ARG A 87 9.40 -9.07 -8.31
C ARG A 87 9.38 -7.78 -9.14
N ARG A 88 9.83 -7.91 -10.39
CA ARG A 88 9.68 -6.88 -11.42
C ARG A 88 8.25 -6.90 -11.94
N VAL A 89 7.52 -5.80 -11.79
CA VAL A 89 6.11 -5.69 -12.20
C VAL A 89 5.92 -4.46 -13.08
N ILE A 90 5.28 -4.66 -14.24
CA ILE A 90 4.91 -3.60 -15.18
C ILE A 90 3.39 -3.53 -15.28
N PHE A 91 2.81 -2.38 -14.97
CA PHE A 91 1.42 -2.08 -15.26
C PHE A 91 1.30 -1.38 -16.61
N VAL A 92 0.31 -1.79 -17.40
CA VAL A 92 0.00 -1.22 -18.71
C VAL A 92 -1.43 -0.67 -18.66
N ALA A 93 -1.62 0.58 -19.10
CA ALA A 93 -2.95 1.17 -19.23
C ALA A 93 -3.00 2.26 -20.30
N ASP A 94 -4.21 2.66 -20.70
CA ASP A 94 -4.47 3.75 -21.64
C ASP A 94 -4.31 5.15 -21.03
N LYS A 95 -4.45 5.26 -19.70
CA LYS A 95 -4.49 6.53 -18.97
C LYS A 95 -3.44 6.60 -17.88
N LEU A 96 -2.70 7.71 -17.85
CA LEU A 96 -1.73 8.05 -16.79
C LEU A 96 -2.33 8.00 -15.38
N SER A 97 -3.58 8.45 -15.25
CA SER A 97 -4.29 8.44 -13.97
C SER A 97 -4.53 7.02 -13.46
N VAL A 98 -4.80 6.06 -14.35
CA VAL A 98 -5.04 4.65 -13.96
C VAL A 98 -3.74 4.03 -13.47
N LEU A 99 -2.65 4.21 -14.22
CA LEU A 99 -1.31 3.73 -13.83
C LEU A 99 -0.90 4.25 -12.46
N SER A 100 -1.00 5.56 -12.25
CA SER A 100 -0.62 6.19 -10.98
C SER A 100 -1.49 5.72 -9.83
N ARG A 101 -2.82 5.73 -9.97
CA ARG A 101 -3.74 5.29 -8.90
C ARG A 101 -3.57 3.81 -8.56
N CYS A 102 -3.52 2.93 -9.56
CA CYS A 102 -3.33 1.50 -9.34
C CYS A 102 -1.97 1.19 -8.70
N GLY A 103 -0.90 1.85 -9.16
CA GLY A 103 0.44 1.72 -8.59
C GLY A 103 0.48 2.12 -7.11
N HIS A 104 -0.05 3.29 -6.76
CA HIS A 104 -0.11 3.71 -5.35
C HIS A 104 -1.04 2.81 -4.51
N ALA A 105 -2.18 2.39 -5.06
CA ALA A 105 -3.12 1.53 -4.37
C ALA A 105 -2.51 0.17 -4.05
N VAL A 106 -1.85 -0.49 -5.01
CA VAL A 106 -1.26 -1.80 -4.75
C VAL A 106 -0.11 -1.73 -3.74
N LEU A 107 0.70 -0.66 -3.75
CA LEU A 107 1.74 -0.46 -2.75
C LEU A 107 1.17 -0.20 -1.35
N ALA A 108 0.02 0.48 -1.25
CA ALA A 108 -0.65 0.70 0.03
C ALA A 108 -1.14 -0.62 0.67
N LEU A 109 -1.42 -1.65 -0.13
CA LEU A 109 -1.76 -2.98 0.36
C LEU A 109 -0.59 -3.69 1.05
N LEU A 110 0.66 -3.27 0.83
CA LEU A 110 1.85 -3.87 1.43
C LEU A 110 2.05 -3.48 2.90
N TYR A 111 1.29 -2.50 3.42
CA TYR A 111 1.41 -2.09 4.81
C TYR A 111 1.19 -3.27 5.78
N PRO A 112 2.05 -3.48 6.80
CA PRO A 112 2.97 -2.52 7.43
C PRO A 112 4.35 -2.40 6.78
N PHE A 113 4.59 -3.13 5.70
CA PHE A 113 5.83 -3.06 4.95
C PHE A 113 5.81 -1.87 4.00
N THR A 114 7.01 -1.34 3.72
CA THR A 114 7.20 -0.27 2.75
C THR A 114 8.02 -0.84 1.61
N TRP A 115 7.55 -0.65 0.37
CA TRP A 115 8.32 -0.99 -0.82
C TRP A 115 9.70 -0.31 -0.80
N GLN A 116 10.77 -1.09 -0.99
CA GLN A 116 12.15 -0.61 -0.87
C GLN A 116 12.81 -0.31 -2.22
N HIS A 117 12.14 -0.62 -3.32
CA HIS A 117 12.73 -0.62 -4.66
C HIS A 117 12.17 0.48 -5.56
N THR A 118 12.62 0.51 -6.81
CA THR A 118 12.20 1.48 -7.81
C THR A 118 10.67 1.43 -7.99
N PHE A 119 10.03 2.59 -7.86
CA PHE A 119 8.62 2.76 -8.19
C PHE A 119 8.46 3.96 -9.11
N VAL A 120 8.05 3.69 -10.36
CA VAL A 120 7.81 4.72 -11.38
C VAL A 120 6.38 4.57 -11.90
N PRO A 121 5.38 5.21 -11.25
CA PRO A 121 3.98 5.00 -11.61
C PRO A 121 3.65 5.35 -13.07
N VAL A 122 4.43 6.22 -13.71
CA VAL A 122 4.35 6.50 -15.14
C VAL A 122 5.78 6.64 -15.68
N LEU A 123 6.21 5.69 -16.49
CA LEU A 123 7.49 5.70 -17.17
C LEU A 123 7.32 6.35 -18.56
N PRO A 124 8.05 7.44 -18.87
CA PRO A 124 8.02 8.04 -20.19
C PRO A 124 8.53 7.09 -21.28
N ALA A 125 8.01 7.21 -22.50
CA ALA A 125 8.44 6.41 -23.65
C ALA A 125 9.95 6.54 -23.95
N SER A 126 10.55 7.70 -23.67
CA SER A 126 11.98 7.91 -23.86
C SER A 126 12.88 7.24 -22.81
N MET A 127 12.31 6.54 -21.83
CA MET A 127 13.02 5.93 -20.70
C MET A 127 12.60 4.46 -20.49
N LEU A 128 12.11 3.78 -21.54
CA LEU A 128 11.66 2.40 -21.44
C LEU A 128 12.79 1.42 -21.09
N ASP A 129 14.04 1.80 -21.36
CA ASP A 129 15.26 1.08 -20.99
C ASP A 129 15.40 0.84 -19.48
N ILE A 130 14.76 1.65 -18.64
CA ILE A 130 14.68 1.42 -17.18
C ILE A 130 14.03 0.06 -16.87
N SER A 131 13.14 -0.43 -17.73
CA SER A 131 12.48 -1.74 -17.57
C SER A 131 13.46 -2.92 -17.64
N CYS A 132 14.67 -2.71 -18.19
CA CYS A 132 15.74 -3.71 -18.25
C CYS A 132 16.55 -3.80 -16.94
N SER A 133 16.20 -3.04 -15.90
CA SER A 133 16.92 -3.08 -14.62
C SER A 133 16.88 -4.49 -14.02
N PRO A 134 18.03 -5.02 -13.53
CA PRO A 134 18.06 -6.31 -12.87
C PRO A 134 17.49 -6.25 -11.44
N THR A 135 17.22 -5.06 -10.89
CA THR A 135 16.62 -4.93 -9.56
C THR A 135 15.10 -5.05 -9.62
N PRO A 136 14.43 -5.40 -8.52
CA PRO A 136 12.98 -5.30 -8.42
C PRO A 136 12.48 -3.89 -8.77
N PHE A 137 11.28 -3.81 -9.32
CA PHE A 137 10.61 -2.54 -9.59
C PHE A 137 9.10 -2.73 -9.73
N LEU A 138 8.36 -1.63 -9.53
CA LEU A 138 6.99 -1.48 -10.00
C LEU A 138 6.94 -0.25 -10.91
N ILE A 139 6.64 -0.45 -12.19
CA ILE A 139 6.56 0.65 -13.17
C ILE A 139 5.24 0.63 -13.92
N GLY A 140 4.78 1.79 -14.36
CA GLY A 140 3.60 1.92 -15.22
C GLY A 140 3.99 2.42 -16.61
N VAL A 141 3.52 1.77 -17.66
CA VAL A 141 3.75 2.18 -19.06
C VAL A 141 2.42 2.40 -19.77
N LEU A 142 2.39 3.36 -20.69
CA LEU A 142 1.20 3.56 -21.52
C LEU A 142 1.05 2.42 -22.54
N ALA A 143 -0.18 1.99 -22.80
CA ALA A 143 -0.48 0.89 -23.73
C ALA A 143 0.18 1.00 -25.12
N PRO A 144 0.29 2.19 -25.75
CA PRO A 144 1.01 2.35 -27.01
C PRO A 144 2.51 2.00 -26.95
N CYS A 145 3.12 2.02 -25.77
CA CYS A 145 4.53 1.67 -25.56
C CYS A 145 4.74 0.16 -25.32
N LEU A 146 3.66 -0.63 -25.15
CA LEU A 146 3.76 -2.06 -24.87
C LEU A 146 4.54 -2.84 -25.93
N PRO A 147 4.36 -2.62 -27.26
CA PRO A 147 5.13 -3.35 -28.26
C PRO A 147 6.65 -3.17 -28.09
N GLU A 148 7.11 -1.95 -27.85
CA GLU A 148 8.52 -1.63 -27.62
C GLU A 148 9.03 -2.28 -26.32
N VAL A 149 8.24 -2.27 -25.25
CA VAL A 149 8.58 -2.96 -23.99
C VAL A 149 8.76 -4.47 -24.19
N LEU A 150 7.96 -5.09 -25.06
CA LEU A 150 8.05 -6.53 -25.35
C LEU A 150 9.28 -6.90 -26.20
N GLU A 151 9.89 -5.93 -26.88
CA GLU A 151 11.13 -6.12 -27.64
C GLU A 151 12.39 -5.98 -26.76
N LEU A 152 12.25 -5.43 -25.56
CA LEU A 152 13.35 -5.28 -24.62
C LEU A 152 13.73 -6.62 -23.97
N PRO A 153 15.03 -6.84 -23.65
CA PRO A 153 15.52 -8.06 -23.00
C PRO A 153 15.22 -8.05 -21.50
N ILE A 154 13.93 -8.10 -21.12
CA ILE A 154 13.49 -8.08 -19.73
C ILE A 154 13.28 -9.51 -19.25
N GLU A 155 14.07 -9.93 -18.26
CA GLU A 155 13.94 -11.24 -17.62
C GLU A 155 13.02 -11.16 -16.39
N GLU A 156 12.35 -12.27 -16.05
CA GLU A 156 11.59 -12.46 -14.81
C GLU A 156 10.64 -11.31 -14.45
N VAL A 157 9.82 -10.86 -15.41
CA VAL A 157 8.89 -9.74 -15.25
C VAL A 157 7.43 -10.18 -15.35
N LEU A 158 6.60 -9.66 -14.45
CA LEU A 158 5.15 -9.75 -14.53
C LEU A 158 4.61 -8.51 -15.27
N ILE A 159 3.98 -8.68 -16.43
CA ILE A 159 3.35 -7.58 -17.17
C ILE A 159 1.83 -7.70 -17.08
N VAL A 160 1.18 -6.68 -16.53
CA VAL A 160 -0.25 -6.63 -16.25
C VAL A 160 -0.92 -5.56 -17.09
N ASP A 161 -1.85 -5.96 -17.94
CA ASP A 161 -2.75 -5.07 -18.66
C ASP A 161 -3.97 -4.74 -17.78
N LEU A 162 -3.98 -3.52 -17.24
CA LEU A 162 -5.04 -3.00 -16.38
C LEU A 162 -6.33 -2.67 -17.15
N CYS A 163 -6.23 -2.49 -18.48
CA CYS A 163 -7.41 -2.22 -19.31
C CYS A 163 -8.19 -3.49 -19.63
N ALA A 164 -7.49 -4.63 -19.71
CA ALA A 164 -8.07 -5.91 -20.10
C ALA A 164 -8.19 -6.92 -18.96
N ASP A 165 -7.86 -6.55 -17.72
CA ASP A 165 -7.74 -7.48 -16.57
C ASP A 165 -6.96 -8.74 -16.98
N ARG A 166 -5.73 -8.58 -17.51
CA ARG A 166 -4.99 -9.71 -18.10
C ARG A 166 -3.50 -9.60 -17.84
N PHE A 167 -2.84 -10.75 -17.67
CA PHE A 167 -1.40 -10.81 -17.71
C PHE A 167 -0.90 -10.99 -19.15
N VAL A 168 -0.03 -10.08 -19.59
CA VAL A 168 0.66 -10.16 -20.88
C VAL A 168 1.84 -11.11 -20.77
N ILE A 169 2.57 -11.07 -19.64
CA ILE A 169 3.65 -11.99 -19.28
C ILE A 169 3.43 -12.44 -17.84
N GLN A 170 3.65 -13.73 -17.57
CA GLN A 170 3.58 -14.36 -16.24
C GLN A 170 4.81 -15.24 -16.01
N LEU A 171 5.13 -15.47 -14.75
CA LEU A 171 6.20 -16.36 -14.28
C LEU A 171 5.69 -17.78 -13.99
N GLY A 172 4.37 -17.94 -13.82
CA GLY A 172 3.67 -19.21 -13.77
C GLY A 172 3.48 -19.80 -12.37
N ASP A 173 3.97 -19.12 -11.33
CA ASP A 173 3.84 -19.54 -9.93
C ASP A 173 3.03 -18.55 -9.07
N GLU A 174 2.51 -17.47 -9.65
CA GLU A 174 1.84 -16.39 -8.93
C GLU A 174 0.65 -16.87 -8.08
N ASP A 175 -0.07 -17.88 -8.58
CA ASP A 175 -1.22 -18.50 -7.91
C ASP A 175 -0.86 -19.32 -6.66
N CYS A 176 0.41 -19.69 -6.49
CA CYS A 176 0.85 -20.57 -5.41
C CYS A 176 1.79 -19.92 -4.41
N ILE A 177 2.10 -18.62 -4.57
CA ILE A 177 2.94 -17.86 -3.64
C ILE A 177 2.24 -17.72 -2.28
N LEU A 178 0.97 -17.28 -2.24
CA LEU A 178 0.30 -16.98 -0.98
C LEU A 178 -0.13 -18.26 -0.24
N PRO A 179 -0.10 -18.26 1.11
CA PRO A 179 -0.69 -19.36 1.88
C PRO A 179 -2.19 -19.48 1.60
N SER A 180 -2.62 -20.63 1.06
CA SER A 180 -3.98 -20.83 0.54
C SER A 180 -5.12 -20.43 1.48
N LYS A 181 -5.01 -20.70 2.79
CA LYS A 181 -6.02 -20.28 3.79
C LYS A 181 -6.12 -18.75 3.92
N LEU A 182 -4.99 -18.06 3.89
CA LEU A 182 -4.93 -16.60 4.00
C LEU A 182 -5.41 -15.93 2.70
N GLN A 183 -5.01 -16.50 1.56
CA GLN A 183 -5.49 -16.08 0.25
C GLN A 183 -7.01 -16.23 0.11
N ALA A 184 -7.57 -17.38 0.50
CA ALA A 184 -9.00 -17.62 0.43
C ALA A 184 -9.80 -16.64 1.30
N ALA A 185 -9.31 -16.32 2.50
CA ALA A 185 -9.95 -15.34 3.36
C ALA A 185 -9.85 -13.91 2.82
N LEU A 186 -8.71 -13.51 2.25
CA LEU A 186 -8.59 -12.22 1.57
C LEU A 186 -9.55 -12.15 0.38
N MET A 187 -9.59 -13.19 -0.45
CA MET A 187 -10.49 -13.29 -1.60
C MET A 187 -11.95 -13.12 -1.17
N GLN A 188 -12.38 -13.84 -0.12
CA GLN A 188 -13.73 -13.73 0.41
C GLN A 188 -14.05 -12.29 0.86
N VAL A 189 -13.19 -11.64 1.64
CA VAL A 189 -13.43 -10.26 2.11
C VAL A 189 -13.50 -9.27 0.94
N LEU A 190 -12.69 -9.47 -0.10
CA LEU A 190 -12.64 -8.61 -1.29
C LEU A 190 -13.86 -8.80 -2.20
N GLU A 191 -14.37 -10.02 -2.32
CA GLU A 191 -15.57 -10.35 -3.08
C GLU A 191 -16.84 -9.88 -2.37
N ASP A 192 -16.95 -10.14 -1.07
CA ASP A 192 -18.12 -9.80 -0.24
C ASP A 192 -18.14 -8.32 0.20
N ARG A 193 -17.15 -7.51 -0.22
CA ARG A 193 -16.92 -6.14 0.28
C ARG A 193 -18.16 -5.24 0.20
N GLU A 194 -18.93 -5.33 -0.88
CA GLU A 194 -20.10 -4.47 -1.10
C GLU A 194 -21.22 -4.80 -0.10
N ASP A 195 -21.39 -6.09 0.20
CA ASP A 195 -22.40 -6.55 1.15
C ASP A 195 -21.99 -6.25 2.59
N ILE A 196 -20.70 -6.40 2.91
CA ILE A 196 -20.14 -6.00 4.21
C ILE A 196 -20.35 -4.50 4.45
N LEU A 197 -20.12 -3.66 3.44
CA LEU A 197 -20.30 -2.21 3.56
C LEU A 197 -21.76 -1.81 3.72
N ARG A 198 -22.69 -2.48 3.03
CA ARG A 198 -24.14 -2.27 3.17
C ARG A 198 -24.63 -2.61 4.58
N GLN A 199 -24.12 -3.69 5.18
CA GLN A 199 -24.53 -4.12 6.52
C GLN A 199 -24.02 -3.17 7.62
N ASP A 200 -22.82 -2.62 7.46
CA ASP A 200 -22.17 -1.79 8.49
C ASP A 200 -22.53 -0.30 8.43
N SER A 201 -23.44 0.14 7.54
CA SER A 201 -23.81 1.56 7.34
C SER A 201 -22.58 2.49 7.20
N ARG A 202 -21.48 1.99 6.62
CA ARG A 202 -20.25 2.76 6.44
C ARG A 202 -20.34 3.59 5.16
N ASP A 203 -19.97 4.88 5.24
CA ASP A 203 -19.82 5.77 4.07
C ASP A 203 -18.78 5.22 3.08
N ALA A 204 -18.67 5.78 1.87
CA ALA A 204 -17.68 5.40 0.85
C ALA A 204 -16.22 5.32 1.37
N CYS A 205 -15.88 6.16 2.37
CA CYS A 205 -14.58 6.12 3.07
C CYS A 205 -14.32 4.79 3.81
N GLY A 206 -15.38 4.10 4.23
CA GLY A 206 -15.32 2.80 4.89
C GLY A 206 -14.89 1.65 3.99
N GLY A 207 -15.08 1.76 2.66
CA GLY A 207 -14.60 0.76 1.70
C GLY A 207 -13.08 0.65 1.69
N HIS A 208 -12.39 1.78 1.57
CA HIS A 208 -10.92 1.81 1.63
C HIS A 208 -10.38 1.34 2.98
N ALA A 209 -11.08 1.65 4.07
CA ALA A 209 -10.70 1.18 5.41
C ALA A 209 -10.88 -0.33 5.56
N LEU A 210 -11.97 -0.92 5.05
CA LEU A 210 -12.21 -2.37 5.05
C LEU A 210 -11.11 -3.10 4.29
N LEU A 211 -10.78 -2.64 3.08
CA LEU A 211 -9.71 -3.20 2.27
C LEU A 211 -8.38 -3.14 3.00
N SER A 212 -7.98 -1.96 3.49
CA SER A 212 -6.73 -1.82 4.25
C SER A 212 -6.71 -2.73 5.47
N GLU A 213 -7.82 -2.85 6.20
CA GLU A 213 -7.91 -3.72 7.37
C GLU A 213 -7.76 -5.21 7.02
N ALA A 214 -8.32 -5.66 5.89
CA ALA A 214 -8.18 -7.04 5.43
C ALA A 214 -6.70 -7.42 5.21
N PHE A 215 -5.95 -6.58 4.50
CA PHE A 215 -4.53 -6.78 4.25
C PHE A 215 -3.68 -6.62 5.52
N VAL A 216 -4.02 -5.67 6.40
CA VAL A 216 -3.38 -5.56 7.73
C VAL A 216 -3.55 -6.86 8.52
N ARG A 217 -4.75 -7.43 8.55
CA ARG A 217 -5.02 -8.70 9.25
C ARG A 217 -4.25 -9.86 8.64
N PHE A 218 -4.12 -9.90 7.30
CA PHE A 218 -3.26 -10.87 6.62
C PHE A 218 -1.82 -10.81 7.17
N PHE A 219 -1.23 -9.62 7.31
CA PHE A 219 0.12 -9.49 7.86
C PHE A 219 0.20 -9.76 9.36
N VAL A 220 -0.83 -9.45 10.13
CA VAL A 220 -0.85 -9.76 11.57
C VAL A 220 -0.81 -11.28 11.77
N GLU A 221 -1.57 -12.03 10.99
CA GLU A 221 -1.53 -13.50 11.02
C GLU A 221 -0.17 -14.03 10.55
N LEU A 222 0.40 -13.40 9.52
CA LEU A 222 1.66 -13.86 8.92
C LEU A 222 2.90 -13.60 9.80
N VAL A 223 3.01 -12.39 10.38
CA VAL A 223 4.23 -11.94 11.08
C VAL A 223 3.99 -11.36 12.47
N GLY A 224 2.75 -11.27 12.96
CA GLY A 224 2.43 -10.58 14.21
C GLY A 224 3.14 -11.14 15.45
N HIS A 225 3.57 -12.40 15.42
CA HIS A 225 4.32 -13.07 16.48
C HIS A 225 5.82 -12.79 16.47
N TYR A 226 6.35 -12.02 15.51
CA TYR A 226 7.78 -11.68 15.44
C TYR A 226 8.40 -11.16 16.74
N PRO A 227 7.71 -10.38 17.61
CA PRO A 227 8.34 -9.84 18.82
C PRO A 227 8.78 -10.93 19.81
N LEU A 228 8.16 -12.11 19.76
CA LEU A 228 8.50 -13.27 20.59
C LEU A 228 9.81 -13.93 20.17
N HIS A 229 10.34 -13.58 19.00
CA HIS A 229 11.53 -14.16 18.39
C HIS A 229 12.65 -13.13 18.21
N MET A 230 12.52 -11.95 18.81
CA MET A 230 13.59 -10.95 18.85
C MET A 230 14.48 -11.21 20.06
N VAL A 231 15.77 -11.44 19.84
CA VAL A 231 16.74 -11.73 20.89
C VAL A 231 17.87 -10.71 20.83
N GLU A 232 18.34 -10.29 21.99
CA GLU A 232 19.45 -9.35 22.11
C GLU A 232 20.77 -10.04 21.75
N ALA A 233 21.44 -9.55 20.71
CA ALA A 233 22.76 -10.01 20.30
C ALA A 233 23.84 -9.44 21.23
N ALA A 234 25.04 -10.01 21.18
CA ALA A 234 26.17 -9.62 22.05
C ALA A 234 26.58 -8.14 21.95
N GLY A 235 26.11 -7.41 20.94
CA GLY A 235 26.32 -5.97 20.75
C GLY A 235 25.14 -5.07 21.18
N GLY A 236 24.12 -5.60 21.87
CA GLY A 236 22.93 -4.84 22.31
C GLY A 236 21.88 -4.55 21.23
N ALA A 237 22.17 -4.88 19.97
CA ALA A 237 21.18 -4.89 18.90
C ALA A 237 20.27 -6.12 19.05
N LYS A 238 18.94 -5.99 18.87
CA LYS A 238 18.09 -7.18 18.81
C LYS A 238 18.01 -7.69 17.38
N GLU A 239 18.11 -9.00 17.26
CA GLU A 239 18.08 -9.73 16.01
C GLU A 239 16.90 -10.68 16.01
N LEU A 240 16.25 -10.83 14.85
CA LEU A 240 15.19 -11.81 14.68
C LEU A 240 15.80 -13.21 14.54
N GLN A 241 15.44 -14.12 15.43
CA GLN A 241 15.75 -15.54 15.29
C GLN A 241 14.91 -16.16 14.17
N ARG A 242 15.40 -16.06 12.93
CA ARG A 242 14.65 -16.39 11.70
C ARG A 242 14.03 -17.78 11.73
N GLU A 243 14.82 -18.80 12.08
CA GLU A 243 14.34 -20.19 12.14
C GLU A 243 13.28 -20.40 13.23
N SER A 244 13.46 -19.79 14.40
CA SER A 244 12.51 -19.86 15.53
C SER A 244 11.18 -19.22 15.15
N PHE A 245 11.23 -18.02 14.57
CA PHE A 245 10.07 -17.26 14.09
C PHE A 245 9.29 -18.00 13.00
N ARG A 246 10.00 -18.59 12.03
CA ARG A 246 9.37 -19.36 10.96
C ARG A 246 8.75 -20.64 11.50
N LYS A 247 9.47 -21.41 12.32
CA LYS A 247 9.01 -22.73 12.81
C LYS A 247 7.87 -22.64 13.81
N SER A 248 7.74 -21.53 14.54
CA SER A 248 6.66 -21.34 15.51
C SER A 248 5.28 -21.15 14.86
N HIS A 249 5.21 -20.76 13.59
CA HIS A 249 3.93 -20.61 12.91
C HIS A 249 3.29 -22.00 12.65
N PRO A 250 2.00 -22.24 13.00
CA PRO A 250 1.38 -23.57 12.92
C PRO A 250 1.14 -24.06 11.49
N SER A 251 0.82 -23.17 10.56
CA SER A 251 0.53 -23.51 9.15
C SER A 251 1.80 -23.79 8.33
N ARG A 252 1.89 -24.97 7.69
CA ARG A 252 2.99 -25.34 6.78
C ARG A 252 3.12 -24.38 5.59
N GLY A 253 2.00 -23.99 4.97
CA GLY A 253 2.02 -23.08 3.82
C GLY A 253 2.57 -21.71 4.19
N VAL A 254 2.23 -21.21 5.39
CA VAL A 254 2.81 -19.97 5.91
C VAL A 254 4.31 -20.11 6.15
N ARG A 255 4.77 -21.24 6.73
CA ARG A 255 6.21 -21.47 6.92
C ARG A 255 7.00 -21.50 5.60
N GLN A 256 6.39 -22.02 4.52
CA GLN A 256 7.00 -22.03 3.19
C GLN A 256 7.05 -20.62 2.60
N PHE A 257 5.95 -19.87 2.68
CA PHE A 257 5.94 -18.48 2.23
C PHE A 257 6.95 -17.62 3.01
N LEU A 258 7.00 -17.74 4.35
CA LEU A 258 7.95 -17.01 5.18
C LEU A 258 9.41 -17.30 4.81
N GLN A 259 9.73 -18.51 4.34
CA GLN A 259 11.08 -18.84 3.86
C GLN A 259 11.53 -17.92 2.73
N LEU A 260 10.61 -17.49 1.86
CA LEU A 260 10.89 -16.60 0.74
C LEU A 260 10.75 -15.14 1.18
N PHE A 261 9.64 -14.80 1.83
CA PHE A 261 9.31 -13.43 2.20
C PHE A 261 10.33 -12.80 3.14
N MET A 262 10.94 -13.58 4.04
CA MET A 262 11.93 -13.04 4.97
C MET A 262 13.25 -12.64 4.29
N GLU A 263 13.52 -13.11 3.07
CA GLU A 263 14.71 -12.73 2.28
C GLU A 263 14.56 -11.37 1.59
N THR A 264 13.37 -10.76 1.66
CA THR A 264 13.06 -9.49 1.01
C THR A 264 13.63 -8.29 1.78
N GLN A 265 13.93 -7.20 1.06
CA GLN A 265 14.33 -5.93 1.65
C GLN A 265 13.19 -5.31 2.46
N MET A 266 11.94 -5.47 2.03
CA MET A 266 10.76 -5.07 2.78
C MET A 266 10.74 -5.67 4.18
N PHE A 267 10.97 -6.98 4.31
CA PHE A 267 10.99 -7.65 5.61
C PHE A 267 12.17 -7.19 6.47
N ALA A 268 13.37 -7.08 5.88
CA ALA A 268 14.55 -6.59 6.58
C ALA A 268 14.34 -5.17 7.12
N GLY A 269 13.83 -4.27 6.28
CA GLY A 269 13.50 -2.90 6.64
C GLY A 269 12.46 -2.84 7.76
N PHE A 270 11.41 -3.66 7.70
CA PHE A 270 10.38 -3.74 8.75
C PHE A 270 10.97 -4.10 10.12
N ILE A 271 11.86 -5.10 10.19
CA ILE A 271 12.49 -5.50 11.45
C ILE A 271 13.39 -4.38 11.98
N GLN A 272 14.22 -3.77 11.13
CA GLN A 272 15.10 -2.67 11.51
C GLN A 272 14.31 -1.45 12.04
N ASP A 273 13.22 -1.08 11.38
CA ASP A 273 12.34 0.02 11.77
C ASP A 273 11.70 -0.17 13.16
N LYS A 274 11.53 -1.42 13.58
CA LYS A 274 10.93 -1.78 14.86
C LYS A 274 11.97 -1.85 15.99
N GLU A 275 13.22 -2.13 15.66
CA GLU A 275 14.35 -2.08 16.59
C GLU A 275 14.69 -0.65 17.02
N LEU A 276 14.84 0.25 16.05
CA LEU A 276 15.16 1.66 16.31
C LEU A 276 14.14 2.34 17.24
N ARG A 277 12.86 1.96 17.16
CA ARG A 277 11.78 2.53 17.99
C ARG A 277 11.77 2.04 19.44
N LYS A 278 12.45 0.93 19.78
CA LYS A 278 12.52 0.44 21.17
C LYS A 278 13.75 0.94 21.94
N GLY A 279 14.77 1.47 21.25
CA GLY A 279 16.02 1.94 21.85
C GLY A 279 16.14 3.47 22.07
N GLY A 280 15.25 4.29 21.51
CA GLY A 280 15.36 5.76 21.55
C GLY A 280 14.16 6.46 22.20
N GLY A 281 14.40 7.15 23.31
CA GLY A 281 13.45 8.11 23.86
C GLY A 281 13.31 9.34 22.97
N ARG A 282 12.07 9.87 22.87
CA ARG A 282 11.70 11.22 22.40
C ARG A 282 12.36 11.69 21.09
N GLY A 283 11.85 11.17 19.97
CA GLY A 283 11.87 11.86 18.68
C GLY A 283 10.47 11.79 18.09
N GLU A 284 9.78 12.94 18.00
CA GLU A 284 8.49 13.04 17.29
C GLU A 284 8.74 12.93 15.79
N ASP A 285 8.92 11.70 15.29
CA ASP A 285 8.91 11.44 13.85
C ASP A 285 7.49 11.61 13.32
N VAL A 286 7.37 12.56 12.40
CA VAL A 286 6.13 13.09 11.82
C VAL A 286 5.33 12.05 10.98
N HIS A 287 5.79 10.80 10.91
CA HIS A 287 5.15 9.64 10.25
C HIS A 287 4.53 8.61 11.23
N ASN A 288 4.53 8.87 12.55
CA ASN A 288 4.33 7.82 13.56
C ASN A 288 2.89 7.46 13.97
N HIS A 289 1.84 8.20 13.59
CA HIS A 289 0.49 7.90 14.07
C HIS A 289 -0.22 6.77 13.31
N SER A 290 0.19 6.50 12.07
CA SER A 290 -0.34 5.45 11.21
C SER A 290 0.14 4.03 11.56
N LYS A 291 1.30 3.92 12.23
CA LYS A 291 2.01 2.66 12.50
C LYS A 291 1.54 1.93 13.77
N THR A 292 0.64 2.53 14.54
CA THR A 292 0.05 1.97 15.78
C THR A 292 -1.00 0.90 15.48
N HIS A 293 -1.74 0.98 14.37
CA HIS A 293 -2.84 0.05 14.11
C HIS A 293 -2.39 -1.42 13.98
N PHE A 294 -1.28 -1.67 13.27
CA PHE A 294 -0.70 -3.02 13.16
C PHE A 294 -0.26 -3.55 14.53
N GLN A 295 0.38 -2.69 15.33
CA GLN A 295 0.93 -3.05 16.64
C GLN A 295 -0.17 -3.27 17.68
N VAL A 296 -1.25 -2.48 17.62
CA VAL A 296 -2.45 -2.68 18.45
C VAL A 296 -3.13 -3.99 18.07
N LEU A 297 -3.28 -4.29 16.78
CA LEU A 297 -3.86 -5.57 16.34
C LEU A 297 -2.98 -6.77 16.65
N SER A 298 -1.65 -6.65 16.56
CA SER A 298 -0.72 -7.74 16.88
C SER A 298 -0.58 -8.00 18.39
N LEU A 299 -0.86 -7.00 19.24
CA LEU A 299 -0.75 -7.12 20.70
C LEU A 299 -2.08 -7.45 21.40
N CYS A 300 -3.20 -7.55 20.68
CA CYS A 300 -4.50 -7.93 21.23
C CYS A 300 -4.72 -9.46 21.09
N PRO A 301 -4.54 -10.27 22.15
CA PRO A 301 -4.73 -11.73 22.08
C PRO A 301 -6.18 -12.13 21.75
N LEU A 302 -7.14 -11.25 22.06
CA LEU A 302 -8.58 -11.49 21.96
C LEU A 302 -9.18 -11.30 20.55
N LYS A 303 -8.41 -10.86 19.55
CA LYS A 303 -8.90 -10.69 18.16
C LYS A 303 -8.24 -11.62 17.14
N GLN A 304 -7.29 -12.46 17.56
CA GLN A 304 -6.58 -13.41 16.70
C GLN A 304 -7.46 -14.58 16.23
N THR A 305 -8.67 -14.73 16.78
CA THR A 305 -9.65 -15.78 16.42
C THR A 305 -10.70 -15.38 15.38
N ARG A 306 -10.74 -14.12 14.90
CA ARG A 306 -11.80 -13.66 13.97
C ARG A 306 -11.51 -13.87 12.48
N PHE A 307 -10.46 -14.60 12.10
CA PHE A 307 -10.31 -15.05 10.72
C PHE A 307 -11.29 -16.20 10.38
N CYS A 308 -11.84 -16.89 11.40
CA CYS A 308 -12.80 -18.00 11.23
C CYS A 308 -14.27 -17.63 11.48
N SER A 309 -14.60 -16.42 11.94
CA SER A 309 -15.98 -16.11 12.36
C SER A 309 -16.96 -15.73 11.23
N TYR A 310 -16.53 -15.74 9.97
CA TYR A 310 -17.45 -15.58 8.82
C TYR A 310 -18.08 -16.90 8.34
N LYS A 311 -17.84 -18.02 9.04
CA LYS A 311 -18.62 -19.27 8.90
C LYS A 311 -18.93 -19.85 10.27
N LEU A 312 -20.11 -19.51 10.81
CA LEU A 312 -20.90 -20.28 11.79
C LEU A 312 -22.10 -19.42 12.19
N ASN A 313 -23.05 -19.21 11.28
CA ASN A 313 -24.42 -18.81 11.64
C ASN A 313 -25.44 -19.12 10.53
N GLU A 314 -25.25 -20.24 9.83
CA GLU A 314 -26.29 -20.84 8.98
C GLU A 314 -26.26 -22.36 9.17
N THR A 315 -26.78 -22.83 10.30
CA THR A 315 -27.50 -24.11 10.41
C THR A 315 -28.15 -24.20 11.79
N LEU A 316 -29.41 -23.77 11.83
CA LEU A 316 -30.48 -24.33 12.66
C LEU A 316 -31.80 -24.11 11.92
#